data_AF-A0A7S3T039-F1
#
_entry.id   AF-A0A7S3T039-F1
#
_cell.length_a   1.000
_cell.length_b   1.000
_cell.length_c   1.000
_cell.angle_alpha   90.00
_cell.angle_beta   90.00
_cell.angle_gamma   90.00
#
_symmetry.space_group_name_H-M   'P 1'
#
loop_
_entity.id
_entity.type
_entity.pdbx_description
1 polymer ?
#
loop_
_entity_poly.entity_id
_entity_poly.type
_entity_poly.pdbx_seq_one_letter_code
_entity_poly.pdbx_strand_id
1 'polypeptide(L)'
;SEGGPMISRAGQWTEEGEYALLAGRERVRGAVWLYRALLCAAVLLCLLPTSPGFRAAGLLLLEAKGSRCGSGAPILLTGYEPWGGMVFSPAKDIALSLDGQCVGRHRIEAWTLPVAEPGARQPAEALAKSGEHAQWAAVIHLGFEHVAKGLKVELAASNVLATHPHLLELGSGG
;
A
#
# COMPACT_ATOMS: atom_id res chain seq x y z
N SER A 1 -19.01 -34.62 40.31
CA SER A 1 -17.75 -34.23 40.97
C SER A 1 -16.61 -34.77 40.12
N GLU A 2 -15.56 -34.07 39.72
CA GLU A 2 -15.09 -32.68 39.74
C GLU A 2 -14.13 -32.63 38.53
N GLY A 3 -14.24 -31.68 37.62
CA GLY A 3 -13.40 -30.49 37.65
C GLY A 3 -12.48 -30.46 36.42
N GLY A 4 -12.89 -29.78 35.35
CA GLY A 4 -12.00 -29.44 34.24
C GLY A 4 -11.19 -28.16 34.52
N PRO A 5 -10.01 -27.97 33.92
CA PRO A 5 -9.37 -26.65 33.82
C PRO A 5 -9.62 -26.07 32.42
N MET A 6 -10.38 -24.97 32.31
CA MET A 6 -9.94 -23.57 32.39
C MET A 6 -9.06 -23.10 31.22
N ILE A 7 -9.75 -22.46 30.28
CA ILE A 7 -9.24 -21.43 29.38
C ILE A 7 -8.58 -20.33 30.23
N SER A 8 -7.27 -20.14 30.05
CA SER A 8 -6.53 -18.92 30.43
C SER A 8 -5.32 -18.85 29.48
N ARG A 9 -4.87 -17.71 28.93
CA ARG A 9 -4.99 -16.32 29.37
C ARG A 9 -4.75 -15.42 28.15
N ALA A 10 -5.47 -14.31 28.11
CA ALA A 10 -5.24 -13.20 27.19
C ALA A 10 -3.79 -12.70 27.23
N GLY A 11 -3.35 -12.15 26.09
CA GLY A 11 -2.00 -11.67 25.83
C GLY A 11 -1.37 -10.88 26.97
N GLN A 12 -0.18 -11.32 27.37
CA GLN A 12 0.77 -10.44 28.03
C GLN A 12 1.33 -9.48 26.97
N TRP A 13 0.80 -8.27 27.00
CA TRP A 13 1.40 -7.10 26.37
C TRP A 13 2.71 -6.83 27.11
N THR A 14 3.84 -6.99 26.42
CA THR A 14 5.13 -6.56 26.95
C THR A 14 5.24 -5.04 26.79
N GLU A 15 5.83 -4.36 27.78
CA GLU A 15 6.05 -2.90 27.72
C GLU A 15 6.83 -2.50 26.45
N GLU A 16 7.68 -3.38 25.92
CA GLU A 16 8.41 -3.19 24.65
C GLU A 16 7.48 -3.00 23.42
N GLY A 17 6.33 -3.68 23.39
CA GLY A 17 5.33 -3.52 22.32
C GLY A 17 4.62 -2.17 22.36
N GLU A 18 4.45 -1.61 23.55
CA GLU A 18 3.83 -0.29 23.76
C GLU A 18 4.76 0.85 23.30
N TYR A 19 6.07 0.72 23.59
CA TYR A 19 7.08 1.66 23.09
C TYR A 19 7.24 1.62 21.57
N ALA A 20 7.16 0.44 20.94
CA ALA A 20 7.22 0.31 19.48
C ALA A 20 5.98 0.93 18.79
N LEU A 21 4.78 0.74 19.36
CA LEU A 21 3.53 1.34 18.87
C LEU A 21 3.52 2.86 19.04
N LEU A 22 3.99 3.38 20.17
CA LEU A 22 4.07 4.83 20.43
C LEU A 22 5.15 5.51 19.57
N ALA A 23 6.34 4.90 19.46
CA ALA A 23 7.40 5.38 18.57
C ALA A 23 6.98 5.32 17.09
N GLY A 24 6.19 4.32 16.69
CA GLY A 24 5.58 4.25 15.37
C GLY A 24 4.56 5.38 15.14
N ARG A 25 3.70 5.67 16.11
CA ARG A 25 2.66 6.71 16.03
C ARG A 25 3.24 8.13 15.90
N GLU A 26 4.30 8.42 16.65
CA GLU A 26 5.03 9.69 16.62
C GLU A 26 5.82 9.87 15.31
N ARG A 27 6.50 8.81 14.83
CA ARG A 27 7.20 8.83 13.52
C ARG A 27 6.25 8.96 12.34
N VAL A 28 5.06 8.36 12.40
CA VAL A 28 4.04 8.45 11.34
C VAL A 28 3.43 9.85 11.28
N ARG A 29 3.18 10.50 12.43
CA ARG A 29 2.81 11.93 12.43
C ARG A 29 3.90 12.79 11.80
N GLY A 30 5.16 12.60 12.19
CA GLY A 30 6.29 13.30 11.58
C GLY A 30 6.42 13.06 10.08
N ALA A 31 6.23 11.82 9.61
CA ALA A 31 6.29 11.44 8.21
C ALA A 31 5.13 12.03 7.38
N VAL A 32 3.92 12.12 7.93
CA VAL A 32 2.77 12.77 7.26
C VAL A 32 2.99 14.28 7.13
N TRP A 33 3.58 14.93 8.15
CA TRP A 33 3.99 16.33 8.07
C TRP A 33 5.13 16.55 7.07
N LEU A 34 6.13 15.66 7.04
CA LEU A 34 7.22 15.71 6.07
C LEU A 34 6.70 15.51 4.64
N TYR A 35 5.77 14.57 4.43
CA TYR A 35 5.17 14.30 3.14
C TYR A 35 4.37 15.50 2.65
N ARG A 36 3.59 16.14 3.53
CA ARG A 36 2.88 17.40 3.22
C ARG A 36 3.83 18.57 2.93
N ALA A 37 4.91 18.70 3.69
CA ALA A 37 5.91 19.75 3.48
C ALA A 37 6.70 19.55 2.17
N LEU A 38 7.05 18.31 1.82
CA LEU A 38 7.69 17.97 0.55
C LEU A 38 6.74 18.19 -0.63
N LEU A 39 5.44 17.90 -0.46
CA LEU A 39 4.41 18.22 -1.44
C LEU A 39 4.31 19.73 -1.65
N CYS A 40 4.27 20.52 -0.58
CA CYS A 40 4.24 21.99 -0.65
C CYS A 40 5.51 22.59 -1.25
N ALA A 41 6.69 22.05 -0.92
CA ALA A 41 7.97 22.51 -1.48
C ALA A 41 8.08 22.20 -2.98
N ALA A 42 7.59 21.05 -3.42
CA ALA A 42 7.48 20.70 -4.84
C ALA A 42 6.53 21.67 -5.58
N VAL A 43 5.38 22.02 -4.96
CA VAL A 43 4.44 23.01 -5.52
C VAL A 43 5.05 24.41 -5.57
N LEU A 44 5.78 24.86 -4.54
CA LEU A 44 6.43 26.18 -4.53
C LEU A 44 7.57 26.28 -5.55
N LEU A 45 8.34 25.21 -5.77
CA LEU A 45 9.35 25.16 -6.82
C LEU A 45 8.74 25.30 -8.22
N CYS A 46 7.51 24.82 -8.42
CA CYS A 46 6.76 24.96 -9.67
C CYS A 46 6.17 26.37 -9.89
N LEU A 47 6.13 27.23 -8.86
CA LEU A 47 5.58 28.59 -8.93
C LEU A 47 6.65 29.67 -9.09
N LEU A 48 7.93 29.33 -9.01
CA LEU A 48 9.01 30.28 -9.27
C LEU A 48 9.13 30.54 -10.78
N PRO A 49 9.23 31.80 -11.22
CA PRO A 49 9.30 32.16 -12.63
C PRO A 49 10.70 31.85 -13.18
N THR A 50 10.96 30.59 -13.53
CA THR A 50 12.19 30.22 -14.22
C THR A 50 11.99 30.34 -15.74
N SER A 51 12.94 31.04 -16.35
CA SER A 51 13.11 31.36 -17.77
C SER A 51 12.62 30.30 -18.79
N PRO A 52 12.20 30.72 -20.00
CA PRO A 52 11.34 29.97 -20.93
C PRO A 52 12.00 28.76 -21.66
N GLY A 53 13.03 28.13 -21.10
CA GLY A 53 13.78 27.05 -21.74
C GLY A 53 13.53 25.63 -21.20
N PHE A 54 12.88 25.46 -20.04
CA PHE A 54 12.62 24.14 -19.45
C PHE A 54 11.12 23.87 -19.36
N ARG A 55 10.54 23.44 -20.48
CA ARG A 55 9.19 22.87 -20.54
C ARG A 55 9.31 21.37 -20.82
N ALA A 56 9.15 20.54 -19.79
CA ALA A 56 8.48 19.24 -19.83
C ALA A 56 8.86 18.40 -18.61
N ALA A 57 7.89 17.65 -18.10
CA ALA A 57 8.04 16.58 -17.12
C ALA A 57 8.34 17.02 -15.67
N GLY A 58 7.32 17.54 -15.00
CA GLY A 58 7.38 17.62 -13.55
C GLY A 58 6.10 18.19 -12.96
N LEU A 59 5.34 17.33 -12.31
CA LEU A 59 4.28 17.70 -11.37
C LEU A 59 2.95 18.19 -11.99
N LEU A 60 2.15 17.23 -12.45
CA LEU A 60 0.71 17.42 -12.51
C LEU A 60 0.20 17.37 -11.06
N LEU A 61 -0.26 18.53 -10.56
CA LEU A 61 -0.88 18.67 -9.25
C LEU A 61 -2.06 17.69 -9.11
N LEU A 62 -2.03 16.88 -8.06
CA LEU A 62 -3.19 16.20 -7.50
C LEU A 62 -4.09 17.24 -6.80
N GLU A 63 -4.87 17.97 -7.59
CA GLU A 63 -6.09 18.64 -7.14
C GLU A 63 -7.28 17.88 -7.72
N ALA A 64 -8.01 17.13 -6.89
CA ALA A 64 -9.33 16.63 -7.27
C ALA A 64 -10.15 16.06 -6.11
N LYS A 65 -10.63 16.91 -5.18
CA LYS A 65 -11.97 16.64 -4.64
C LYS A 65 -12.98 17.20 -5.66
N GLY A 66 -13.32 16.41 -6.67
CA GLY A 66 -14.44 16.71 -7.58
C GLY A 66 -14.12 16.87 -9.07
N SER A 67 -12.88 16.67 -9.52
CA SER A 67 -12.55 16.68 -10.94
C SER A 67 -13.12 15.43 -11.60
N ARG A 68 -14.03 15.57 -12.56
CA ARG A 68 -14.45 14.43 -13.38
C ARG A 68 -13.23 13.95 -14.17
N CYS A 69 -12.77 12.73 -13.93
CA CYS A 69 -11.72 12.16 -14.76
C CYS A 69 -12.22 12.08 -16.21
N GLY A 70 -11.29 12.16 -17.17
CA GLY A 70 -11.63 11.87 -18.57
C GLY A 70 -12.16 10.44 -18.77
N SER A 71 -12.58 10.10 -19.98
CA SER A 71 -13.14 8.78 -20.31
C SER A 71 -12.09 7.68 -20.49
N GLY A 72 -10.93 7.79 -19.84
CA GLY A 72 -9.88 6.76 -19.90
C GLY A 72 -10.23 5.56 -19.04
N ALA A 73 -9.75 4.37 -19.44
CA ALA A 73 -9.85 3.18 -18.59
C ALA A 73 -9.16 3.44 -17.24
N PRO A 74 -9.71 2.96 -16.11
CA PRO A 74 -9.15 3.23 -14.79
C PRO A 74 -7.75 2.64 -14.59
N ILE A 75 -7.02 3.13 -13.60
CA ILE A 75 -5.79 2.51 -13.09
C ILE A 75 -6.17 1.72 -11.85
N LEU A 76 -5.94 0.41 -11.86
CA LEU A 76 -6.08 -0.40 -10.65
C LEU A 76 -4.87 -0.18 -9.75
N LEU A 77 -5.12 0.25 -8.52
CA LEU A 77 -4.11 0.37 -7.48
C LEU A 77 -4.47 -0.59 -6.35
N THR A 78 -3.58 -1.54 -6.04
CA THR A 78 -3.85 -2.53 -5.00
C THR A 78 -2.93 -2.34 -3.80
N GLY A 79 -3.44 -2.68 -2.62
CA GLY A 79 -2.66 -2.79 -1.39
C GLY A 79 -3.14 -3.97 -0.56
N TYR A 80 -2.25 -4.60 0.19
CA TYR A 80 -2.60 -5.77 0.99
C TYR A 80 -3.20 -5.40 2.34
N GLU A 81 -4.13 -6.23 2.86
CA GLU A 81 -4.56 -6.21 4.26
C GLU A 81 -3.36 -6.33 5.22
N PRO A 82 -3.47 -5.90 6.49
CA PRO A 82 -2.41 -6.13 7.48
C PRO A 82 -2.09 -7.63 7.67
N TRP A 83 -0.82 -7.97 7.93
CA TRP A 83 -0.36 -9.33 8.19
C TRP A 83 0.72 -9.39 9.27
N GLY A 84 1.08 -10.59 9.72
CA GLY A 84 2.23 -10.79 10.61
C GLY A 84 2.11 -10.04 11.94
N GLY A 85 0.89 -9.94 12.50
CA GLY A 85 0.62 -9.19 13.73
C GLY A 85 0.50 -7.67 13.55
N MET A 86 0.66 -7.15 12.33
CA MET A 86 0.42 -5.72 12.07
C MET A 86 -1.07 -5.40 12.19
N VAL A 87 -1.40 -4.29 12.83
CA VAL A 87 -2.77 -3.74 12.91
C VAL A 87 -3.11 -2.80 11.75
N PHE A 88 -2.11 -2.43 10.94
CA PHE A 88 -2.24 -1.52 9.82
C PHE A 88 -1.37 -1.97 8.64
N SER A 89 -1.70 -1.53 7.43
CA SER A 89 -0.91 -1.78 6.23
C SER A 89 -0.76 -0.45 5.48
N PRO A 90 0.45 0.12 5.40
CA PRO A 90 0.70 1.35 4.64
C PRO A 90 0.22 1.25 3.19
N ALA A 91 0.42 0.09 2.56
CA ALA A 91 0.04 -0.14 1.18
C ALA A 91 -1.49 -0.03 0.98
N LYS A 92 -2.27 -0.63 1.88
CA LYS A 92 -3.73 -0.52 1.88
C LYS A 92 -4.17 0.93 2.07
N ASP A 93 -3.64 1.61 3.08
CA ASP A 93 -4.07 2.95 3.44
C ASP A 93 -3.76 3.95 2.32
N ILE A 94 -2.60 3.81 1.67
CA ILE A 94 -2.24 4.62 0.50
C ILE A 94 -3.21 4.34 -0.65
N ALA A 95 -3.45 3.07 -1.01
CA ALA A 95 -4.36 2.72 -2.10
C ALA A 95 -5.76 3.32 -1.87
N LEU A 96 -6.33 3.14 -0.68
CA LEU A 96 -7.64 3.68 -0.32
C LEU A 96 -7.68 5.20 -0.29
N SER A 97 -6.60 5.86 0.13
CA SER A 97 -6.54 7.33 0.14
C SER A 97 -6.54 7.94 -1.26
N LEU A 98 -6.02 7.20 -2.25
CA LEU A 98 -5.95 7.59 -3.65
C LEU A 98 -7.16 7.13 -4.46
N ASP A 99 -8.05 6.33 -3.88
CA ASP A 99 -9.23 5.83 -4.56
C ASP A 99 -10.10 6.97 -5.11
N GLY A 100 -10.51 6.82 -6.36
CA GLY A 100 -11.32 7.77 -7.08
C GLY A 100 -10.63 9.06 -7.51
N GLN A 101 -9.37 9.29 -7.13
CA GLN A 101 -8.58 10.41 -7.62
C GLN A 101 -8.22 10.22 -9.11
N CYS A 102 -7.95 11.32 -9.81
CA CYS A 102 -7.62 11.29 -11.23
C CYS A 102 -6.12 11.48 -11.47
N VAL A 103 -5.56 10.68 -12.39
CA VAL A 103 -4.24 10.89 -12.99
C VAL A 103 -4.44 11.11 -14.49
N GLY A 104 -4.35 12.36 -14.92
CA GLY A 104 -4.72 12.75 -16.28
C GLY A 104 -6.19 12.38 -16.58
N ARG A 105 -6.41 11.51 -17.57
CA ARG A 105 -7.75 11.02 -17.95
C ARG A 105 -8.18 9.72 -17.27
N HIS A 106 -7.38 9.20 -16.34
CA HIS A 106 -7.59 7.89 -15.73
C HIS A 106 -8.01 8.06 -14.27
N ARG A 107 -9.10 7.42 -13.86
CA ARG A 107 -9.51 7.33 -12.46
C ARG A 107 -8.74 6.21 -11.77
N ILE A 108 -8.29 6.43 -10.54
CA ILE A 108 -7.74 5.37 -9.71
C ILE A 108 -8.90 4.57 -9.13
N GLU A 109 -8.80 3.25 -9.24
CA GLU A 109 -9.67 2.28 -8.56
C GLU A 109 -8.81 1.52 -7.56
N ALA A 110 -9.16 1.58 -6.28
CA ALA A 110 -8.37 0.95 -5.22
C ALA A 110 -8.95 -0.40 -4.78
N TRP A 111 -8.13 -1.45 -4.78
CA TRP A 111 -8.48 -2.75 -4.21
C TRP A 111 -7.64 -3.08 -2.98
N THR A 112 -8.30 -3.61 -1.95
CA THR A 112 -7.61 -4.23 -0.80
C THR A 112 -7.54 -5.73 -1.02
N LEU A 113 -6.34 -6.30 -0.98
CA LEU A 113 -6.11 -7.73 -1.24
C LEU A 113 -5.83 -8.49 0.07
N PRO A 114 -6.45 -9.66 0.29
CA PRO A 114 -6.04 -10.56 1.37
C PRO A 114 -4.57 -10.98 1.21
N VAL A 115 -3.85 -11.13 2.33
CA VAL A 115 -2.47 -11.66 2.34
C VAL A 115 -2.50 -13.19 2.27
N ALA A 116 -2.98 -13.69 1.14
CA ALA A 116 -3.09 -15.11 0.81
C ALA A 116 -2.96 -15.31 -0.71
N GLU A 117 -2.59 -16.52 -1.15
CA GLU A 117 -2.44 -16.85 -2.58
C GLU A 117 -3.70 -16.53 -3.41
N PRO A 118 -4.93 -16.82 -2.94
CA PRO A 118 -6.13 -16.39 -3.66
C PRO A 118 -6.22 -14.87 -3.80
N GLY A 119 -5.84 -14.12 -2.76
CA GLY A 119 -5.86 -12.65 -2.78
C GLY A 119 -4.88 -12.06 -3.79
N ALA A 120 -3.66 -12.61 -3.85
CA ALA A 120 -2.63 -12.19 -4.80
C ALA A 120 -3.04 -12.43 -6.28
N ARG A 121 -3.90 -13.44 -6.52
CA ARG A 121 -4.37 -13.79 -7.87
C ARG A 121 -5.56 -12.98 -8.35
N GLN A 122 -6.32 -12.36 -7.45
CA GLN A 122 -7.56 -11.66 -7.81
C GLN A 122 -7.40 -10.68 -8.98
N PRO A 123 -6.37 -9.81 -9.04
CA PRO A 123 -6.22 -8.86 -10.14
C PRO A 123 -5.94 -9.55 -11.49
N ALA A 124 -5.12 -10.60 -11.49
CA ALA A 124 -4.83 -11.38 -12.68
C ALA A 124 -6.07 -12.15 -13.18
N GLU A 125 -6.86 -12.71 -12.26
CA GLU A 125 -8.10 -13.40 -12.61
C GLU A 125 -9.19 -12.44 -13.11
N ALA A 126 -9.24 -11.21 -12.59
CA ALA A 126 -10.12 -10.17 -13.10
C ALA A 126 -9.72 -9.74 -14.52
N LEU A 127 -8.42 -9.54 -14.78
CA LEU A 127 -7.90 -9.28 -16.13
C LEU A 127 -8.22 -10.41 -17.10
N ALA A 128 -8.09 -11.67 -16.67
CA ALA A 128 -8.41 -12.82 -17.52
C ALA A 128 -9.91 -12.87 -17.89
N LYS A 129 -10.79 -12.37 -17.01
CA LYS A 129 -12.24 -12.31 -17.23
C LYS A 129 -12.70 -11.13 -18.08
N SER A 130 -11.90 -10.06 -18.21
CA SER A 130 -12.28 -8.87 -18.98
C SER A 130 -12.21 -9.06 -20.50
N GLY A 131 -11.66 -10.18 -20.99
CA GLY A 131 -11.59 -10.50 -22.41
C GLY A 131 -10.68 -9.55 -23.20
N GLU A 132 -11.05 -9.22 -24.44
CA GLU A 132 -10.27 -8.33 -25.33
C GLU A 132 -10.33 -6.85 -24.93
N HIS A 133 -11.23 -6.47 -24.03
CA HIS A 133 -11.32 -5.10 -23.53
C HIS A 133 -10.43 -4.92 -22.31
N ALA A 134 -9.49 -3.97 -22.40
CA ALA A 134 -8.66 -3.57 -21.27
C ALA A 134 -9.53 -2.91 -20.19
N GLN A 135 -9.88 -3.65 -19.14
CA GLN A 135 -10.62 -3.15 -17.98
C GLN A 135 -9.88 -2.01 -17.29
N TRP A 136 -8.54 -2.11 -17.23
CA TRP A 136 -7.66 -1.11 -16.64
C TRP A 136 -6.59 -0.67 -17.64
N ALA A 137 -6.23 0.61 -17.59
CA ALA A 137 -5.10 1.17 -18.33
C ALA A 137 -3.75 0.73 -17.74
N ALA A 138 -3.71 0.46 -16.44
CA ALA A 138 -2.56 -0.08 -15.73
C ALA A 138 -3.01 -0.78 -14.43
N VAL A 139 -2.20 -1.72 -13.96
CA VAL A 139 -2.33 -2.34 -12.63
C VAL A 139 -1.04 -2.06 -11.85
N ILE A 140 -1.18 -1.51 -10.64
CA ILE A 140 -0.07 -1.18 -9.75
C ILE A 140 -0.30 -1.90 -8.42
N HIS A 141 0.67 -2.73 -8.02
CA HIS A 141 0.66 -3.41 -6.72
C HIS A 141 1.55 -2.67 -5.72
N LEU A 142 0.96 -2.21 -4.61
CA LEU A 142 1.72 -1.67 -3.49
C LEU A 142 2.03 -2.78 -2.50
N GLY A 143 3.33 -3.00 -2.29
CA GLY A 143 3.86 -3.83 -1.21
C GLY A 143 4.33 -2.98 -0.04
N PHE A 144 4.52 -3.63 1.12
CA PHE A 144 5.24 -3.03 2.24
C PHE A 144 6.51 -3.82 2.51
N GLU A 145 7.62 -3.10 2.61
CA GLU A 145 8.93 -3.63 2.96
C GLU A 145 9.50 -2.83 4.14
N HIS A 146 9.65 -3.49 5.29
CA HIS A 146 10.02 -2.82 6.55
C HIS A 146 11.45 -2.27 6.58
N VAL A 147 12.34 -2.79 5.72
CA VAL A 147 13.75 -2.37 5.65
C VAL A 147 14.04 -1.34 4.56
N ALA A 148 13.05 -1.04 3.70
CA ALA A 148 13.26 -0.14 2.58
C ALA A 148 13.55 1.28 3.08
N LYS A 149 14.60 1.92 2.53
CA LYS A 149 14.97 3.32 2.85
C LYS A 149 14.17 4.35 2.04
N GLY A 150 13.30 3.91 1.14
CA GLY A 150 12.54 4.76 0.24
C GLY A 150 11.63 3.96 -0.70
N LEU A 151 11.01 4.63 -1.66
CA LEU A 151 10.17 3.99 -2.67
C LEU A 151 11.02 3.15 -3.63
N LYS A 152 10.62 1.90 -3.85
CA LYS A 152 11.27 0.95 -4.75
C LYS A 152 10.28 0.53 -5.84
N VAL A 153 10.77 0.41 -7.07
CA VAL A 153 10.04 -0.15 -8.21
C VAL A 153 10.67 -1.49 -8.55
N GLU A 154 9.87 -2.56 -8.49
CA GLU A 154 10.33 -3.89 -8.88
C GLU A 154 10.35 -4.01 -10.40
N LEU A 155 11.46 -4.49 -10.96
CA LEU A 155 11.66 -4.61 -12.41
C LEU A 155 11.32 -6.00 -12.95
N ALA A 156 11.34 -7.01 -12.09
CA ALA A 156 11.11 -8.40 -12.47
C ALA A 156 10.39 -9.16 -11.35
N ALA A 157 9.54 -10.10 -11.74
CA ALA A 157 8.94 -11.09 -10.85
C ALA A 157 9.49 -12.48 -11.21
N SER A 158 9.90 -13.24 -10.20
CA SER A 158 10.33 -14.62 -10.38
C SER A 158 9.13 -15.57 -10.31
N ASN A 159 9.14 -16.62 -11.13
CA ASN A 159 8.13 -17.69 -11.06
C ASN A 159 8.47 -18.71 -9.96
N VAL A 160 8.62 -18.22 -8.73
CA VAL A 160 8.94 -19.03 -7.54
C VAL A 160 8.07 -18.52 -6.40
N LEU A 161 7.29 -19.42 -5.81
CA LEU A 161 6.57 -19.11 -4.57
C LEU A 161 7.60 -18.93 -3.45
N ALA A 162 7.55 -17.79 -2.75
CA ALA A 162 8.38 -17.56 -1.59
C ALA A 162 8.02 -18.58 -0.49
N THR A 163 8.87 -19.59 -0.29
CA THR A 163 8.80 -20.48 0.85
C THR A 163 9.61 -19.86 1.99
N HIS A 164 8.96 -19.48 3.09
CA HIS A 164 9.70 -19.07 4.29
C HIS A 164 10.19 -20.34 5.03
N PRO A 165 11.51 -20.56 5.19
CA PRO A 165 12.02 -21.76 5.87
C PRO A 165 11.80 -21.75 7.39
N HIS A 166 11.60 -20.58 8.00
CA HIS A 166 11.69 -20.41 9.47
C HIS A 166 10.37 -20.56 10.26
N LEU A 167 9.24 -20.88 9.62
CA LEU A 167 7.97 -21.13 10.33
C LEU A 167 7.66 -22.61 10.58
N LEU A 168 8.54 -23.54 10.16
CA LEU A 168 8.33 -24.98 10.34
C LEU A 168 8.95 -25.56 11.62
N GLU A 169 9.76 -24.81 12.37
CA GLU A 169 10.45 -25.33 13.56
C GLU A 169 9.73 -25.10 14.91
N LEU A 170 8.58 -24.40 14.93
CA LEU A 170 7.82 -24.16 16.17
C LEU A 170 6.63 -25.11 16.38
N GLY A 171 6.46 -26.13 15.54
CA GLY A 171 5.24 -26.96 15.49
C GLY A 171 5.40 -28.46 15.72
N SER A 172 6.60 -28.99 16.02
CA SER A 172 6.85 -30.43 16.14
C SER A 172 7.16 -30.91 17.57
N GLY A 173 6.90 -30.10 18.59
CA GLY A 173 6.92 -30.50 20.00
C GLY A 173 5.51 -30.79 20.52
N GLY A 174 4.99 -31.99 20.26
CA GLY A 174 3.72 -32.49 20.80
C GLY A 174 3.68 -34.01 20.78
#